data_AF-A0A849KND1-F1
#
_entry.id   AF-A0A849KND1-F1
#
_cell.length_a   1.000
_cell.length_b   1.000
_cell.length_c   1.000
_cell.angle_alpha   90.00
_cell.angle_beta   90.00
_cell.angle_gamma   90.00
#
_symmetry.space_group_name_H-M   'P 1'
#
loop_
_entity.id
_entity.type
_entity.pdbx_description
1 polymer ?
#
loop_
_entity_poly.entity_id
_entity_poly.type
_entity_poly.pdbx_seq_one_letter_code
_entity_poly.pdbx_strand_id
1 'polypeptide(L)'
;MTSQENTVNPIRTPAALAIALLLAAAPAWAAGPAKPSQAQIDYRQERARCLRGESGQDRATCLKEAGAAYQEARRGTLSAPAGADLSRNATQRCEAQPPADRDACVQRILGGGAAEGSVQGGGLIRSTESSK
;
A
#
# COMPACT_ATOMS: atom_id res chain seq x y z
N MET A 1 30.38 -10.70 -69.63
CA MET A 1 31.52 -10.86 -68.72
C MET A 1 31.07 -11.72 -67.56
N THR A 2 31.57 -12.96 -67.54
CA THR A 2 31.76 -13.92 -66.42
C THR A 2 30.54 -14.19 -65.50
N SER A 3 29.78 -15.28 -65.67
CA SER A 3 30.04 -16.67 -65.22
C SER A 3 30.65 -16.79 -63.82
N GLN A 4 29.89 -17.35 -62.87
CA GLN A 4 30.38 -18.34 -61.91
C GLN A 4 29.28 -19.34 -61.55
N GLU A 5 29.45 -20.53 -62.12
CA GLU A 5 28.87 -21.78 -61.66
C GLU A 5 29.54 -22.15 -60.33
N ASN A 6 28.76 -22.54 -59.31
CA ASN A 6 29.30 -23.34 -58.21
C ASN A 6 28.36 -24.52 -57.95
N THR A 7 28.84 -25.66 -58.41
CA THR A 7 28.28 -27.00 -58.26
C THR A 7 28.40 -27.45 -56.80
N VAL A 8 27.27 -27.71 -56.14
CA VAL A 8 27.25 -28.39 -54.84
C VAL A 8 27.00 -29.88 -55.11
N ASN A 9 28.04 -30.70 -54.97
CA ASN A 9 27.94 -32.16 -55.04
C ASN A 9 27.57 -32.73 -53.65
N PRO A 10 26.78 -33.82 -53.55
CA PRO A 10 26.24 -34.28 -52.28
C PRO A 10 27.21 -35.22 -51.58
N ILE A 11 27.77 -34.78 -50.45
CA ILE A 11 28.52 -35.67 -49.55
C ILE A 11 27.53 -36.31 -48.57
N ARG A 12 27.39 -37.63 -48.72
CA ARG A 12 26.69 -38.55 -47.81
C ARG A 12 27.49 -38.70 -46.52
N THR A 13 26.96 -38.27 -45.38
CA THR A 13 27.32 -38.81 -44.05
C THR A 13 26.17 -38.59 -43.05
N PRO A 14 25.65 -39.66 -42.41
CA PRO A 14 24.51 -39.58 -41.49
C PRO A 14 24.99 -39.50 -40.03
N ALA A 15 25.32 -38.32 -39.52
CA ALA A 15 25.52 -38.12 -38.09
C ALA A 15 25.67 -36.63 -37.75
N ALA A 16 24.59 -35.97 -37.34
CA ALA A 16 24.64 -34.80 -36.45
C ALA A 16 23.22 -34.31 -36.09
N LEU A 17 22.34 -35.20 -35.66
CA LEU A 17 21.06 -34.81 -35.04
C LEU A 17 21.28 -34.60 -33.53
N ALA A 18 22.11 -33.64 -33.12
CA ALA A 18 22.41 -33.43 -31.69
C ALA A 18 22.87 -32.01 -31.30
N ILE A 19 22.57 -30.96 -32.07
CA ILE A 19 22.94 -29.57 -31.71
C ILE A 19 21.76 -28.61 -31.91
N ALA A 20 20.58 -28.94 -31.39
CA ALA A 20 19.41 -28.05 -31.43
C ALA A 20 18.75 -27.79 -30.07
N LEU A 21 19.33 -28.25 -28.95
CA LEU A 21 18.70 -28.20 -27.63
C LEU A 21 19.45 -27.38 -26.57
N LEU A 22 20.46 -26.58 -26.95
CA LEU A 22 21.33 -25.86 -26.01
C LEU A 22 21.27 -24.32 -26.09
N LEU A 23 20.27 -23.73 -26.75
CA LEU A 23 20.15 -22.26 -26.86
C LEU A 23 18.97 -21.61 -26.09
N ALA A 24 18.28 -22.35 -25.20
CA ALA A 24 17.17 -21.80 -24.42
C ALA A 24 17.49 -21.51 -22.94
N ALA A 25 18.78 -21.43 -22.55
CA ALA A 25 19.17 -20.97 -21.22
C ALA A 25 19.29 -19.43 -21.21
N ALA A 26 18.16 -18.74 -21.21
CA ALA A 26 18.15 -17.31 -20.91
C ALA A 26 18.57 -17.12 -19.44
N PRO A 27 19.58 -16.29 -19.11
CA PRO A 27 19.87 -15.96 -17.72
C PRO A 27 18.72 -15.11 -17.17
N ALA A 28 17.91 -15.68 -16.29
CA ALA A 28 16.82 -14.99 -15.60
C ALA A 28 17.32 -13.97 -14.54
N TRP A 29 18.52 -13.42 -14.70
CA TRP A 29 19.17 -12.50 -13.77
C TRP A 29 19.11 -11.07 -14.31
N ALA A 30 17.91 -10.57 -14.57
CA ALA A 30 17.71 -9.16 -14.94
C ALA A 30 16.54 -8.50 -14.18
N ALA A 31 16.07 -9.11 -13.09
CA ALA A 31 15.23 -8.42 -12.12
C ALA A 31 16.14 -7.69 -11.13
N GLY A 32 16.38 -6.40 -11.36
CA GLY A 32 16.99 -5.52 -10.35
C GLY A 32 16.18 -5.54 -9.04
N PRO A 33 16.73 -5.02 -7.92
CA PRO A 33 16.03 -5.05 -6.63
C PRO A 33 14.65 -4.42 -6.76
N ALA A 34 13.60 -5.21 -6.49
CA ALA A 34 12.23 -4.73 -6.53
C ALA A 34 12.07 -3.58 -5.52
N LYS A 35 11.42 -2.49 -5.94
CA LYS A 35 11.09 -1.38 -5.04
C LYS A 35 10.19 -1.91 -3.90
N PRO A 36 10.41 -1.51 -2.64
CA PRO A 36 9.55 -1.93 -1.55
C PRO A 36 8.11 -1.44 -1.78
N SER A 37 7.13 -2.28 -1.48
CA SER A 37 5.72 -1.88 -1.52
C SER A 37 5.41 -0.90 -0.39
N GLN A 38 4.34 -0.10 -0.54
CA GLN A 38 3.90 0.83 0.52
C GLN A 38 3.70 0.11 1.86
N ALA A 39 3.04 -1.05 1.86
CA ALA A 39 2.88 -1.88 3.06
C ALA A 39 4.21 -2.24 3.74
N GLN A 40 5.28 -2.46 2.98
CA GLN A 40 6.61 -2.72 3.56
C GLN A 40 7.22 -1.47 4.17
N ILE A 41 7.01 -0.31 3.55
CA ILE A 41 7.48 0.98 4.07
C ILE A 41 6.78 1.29 5.39
N ASP A 42 5.45 1.19 5.42
CA ASP A 42 4.63 1.44 6.61
C ASP A 42 5.00 0.49 7.75
N TYR A 43 5.14 -0.81 7.45
CA TYR A 43 5.57 -1.80 8.45
C TYR A 43 6.94 -1.48 9.04
N ARG A 44 7.93 -1.09 8.22
CA ARG A 44 9.27 -0.74 8.70
C ARG A 44 9.23 0.50 9.60
N GLN A 45 8.43 1.50 9.22
CA GLN A 45 8.26 2.72 10.00
C GLN A 45 7.59 2.42 11.34
N GLU A 46 6.50 1.66 11.35
CA GLU A 46 5.76 1.32 12.57
C GLU A 46 6.58 0.44 13.50
N ARG A 47 7.26 -0.57 12.96
CA ARG A 47 8.22 -1.39 13.72
C ARG A 47 9.29 -0.52 14.37
N ALA A 48 9.83 0.47 13.65
CA ALA A 48 10.84 1.37 14.22
C ALA A 48 10.27 2.21 15.38
N ARG A 49 9.01 2.68 15.29
CA ARG A 49 8.30 3.35 16.39
C ARG A 49 8.10 2.43 17.59
N CYS A 50 7.69 1.18 17.38
CA CYS A 50 7.57 0.19 18.44
C CYS A 50 8.91 -0.04 19.17
N LEU A 51 10.01 -0.13 18.42
CA LEU A 51 11.35 -0.34 18.99
C LEU A 51 11.84 0.86 19.82
N ARG A 52 11.40 2.08 19.46
CA ARG A 52 11.69 3.31 20.22
C ARG A 52 10.71 3.59 21.35
N GLY A 53 9.64 2.81 21.49
CA GLY A 53 8.62 2.99 22.53
C GLY A 53 7.65 4.14 22.27
N GLU A 54 7.49 4.56 21.01
CA GLU A 54 6.68 5.74 20.64
C GLU A 54 5.18 5.43 20.45
N SER A 55 4.74 4.19 20.66
CA SER A 55 3.35 3.77 20.39
C SER A 55 2.37 4.02 21.54
N GLY A 56 2.84 4.31 22.76
CA GLY A 56 1.98 4.40 23.95
C GLY A 56 1.40 3.07 24.43
N GLN A 57 1.85 1.94 23.86
CA GLN A 57 1.45 0.58 24.22
C GLN A 57 2.66 -0.29 24.62
N ASP A 58 2.42 -1.49 25.14
CA ASP A 58 3.47 -2.50 25.31
C ASP A 58 4.15 -2.81 23.97
N ARG A 59 5.49 -2.96 24.00
CA ARG A 59 6.29 -3.17 22.78
C ARG A 59 5.92 -4.46 22.05
N ALA A 60 5.63 -5.55 22.77
CA ALA A 60 5.27 -6.81 22.14
C ALA A 60 3.90 -6.70 21.46
N THR A 61 2.95 -6.01 22.10
CA THR A 61 1.64 -5.68 21.50
C THR A 61 1.81 -4.83 20.24
N CYS A 62 2.60 -3.75 20.30
CA CYS A 62 2.86 -2.89 19.14
C CYS A 62 3.44 -3.69 17.95
N LEU A 63 4.43 -4.55 18.19
CA LEU A 63 5.02 -5.39 17.15
C LEU A 63 4.02 -6.39 16.57
N LYS A 64 3.15 -6.95 17.41
CA LYS A 64 2.08 -7.85 16.98
C LYS A 64 1.07 -7.13 16.09
N GLU A 65 0.63 -5.94 16.48
CA GLU A 65 -0.32 -5.12 15.72
C GLU A 65 0.28 -4.66 14.39
N ALA A 66 1.54 -4.18 14.38
CA ALA A 66 2.25 -3.82 13.16
C ALA A 66 2.37 -5.01 12.18
N GLY A 67 2.63 -6.21 12.70
CA GLY A 67 2.66 -7.44 11.90
C GLY A 67 1.30 -7.81 11.32
N ALA A 68 0.22 -7.70 12.11
CA ALA A 68 -1.14 -7.96 11.66
C ALA A 68 -1.55 -6.96 10.56
N ALA A 69 -1.30 -5.66 10.78
CA ALA A 69 -1.58 -4.62 9.80
C ALA A 69 -0.83 -4.86 8.47
N TYR A 70 0.44 -5.27 8.55
CA TYR A 70 1.21 -5.63 7.36
C TYR A 70 0.63 -6.83 6.60
N GLN A 71 0.20 -7.87 7.32
CA GLN A 71 -0.40 -9.05 6.70
C GLN A 71 -1.71 -8.70 5.98
N GLU A 72 -2.58 -7.90 6.60
CA GLU A 72 -3.83 -7.47 5.97
C GLU A 72 -3.59 -6.52 4.78
N ALA A 73 -2.62 -5.61 4.90
CA ALA A 73 -2.23 -4.74 3.79
C ALA A 73 -1.71 -5.56 2.59
N ARG A 74 -0.99 -6.67 2.83
CA ARG A 74 -0.56 -7.60 1.78
C ARG A 74 -1.71 -8.39 1.16
N ARG A 75 -2.77 -8.68 1.92
CA ARG A 75 -3.97 -9.36 1.42
C ARG A 75 -4.81 -8.43 0.53
N GLY A 76 -4.62 -7.11 0.64
CA GLY A 76 -5.32 -6.12 -0.18
C GLY A 76 -6.79 -5.93 0.19
N THR A 77 -7.20 -6.41 1.37
CA THR A 77 -8.59 -6.38 1.87
C THR A 77 -8.94 -5.07 2.58
N LEU A 78 -7.94 -4.25 2.94
CA LEU A 78 -8.10 -2.96 3.61
C LEU A 78 -8.35 -1.82 2.60
N SER A 79 -9.52 -1.82 1.99
CA SER A 79 -10.00 -0.70 1.18
C SER A 79 -11.28 -0.15 1.78
N ALA A 80 -11.50 1.16 1.68
CA ALA A 80 -12.84 1.69 1.86
C ALA A 80 -13.79 0.94 0.89
N PRO A 81 -15.03 0.63 1.29
CA PRO A 81 -15.98 0.02 0.38
C PRO A 81 -16.05 0.85 -0.92
N ALA A 82 -16.10 0.18 -2.08
CA ALA A 82 -16.18 0.89 -3.35
C ALA A 82 -17.36 1.87 -3.33
N GLY A 83 -17.09 3.14 -3.63
CA GLY A 83 -18.10 4.21 -3.59
C GLY A 83 -18.47 4.73 -2.20
N ALA A 84 -17.77 4.33 -1.13
CA ALA A 84 -17.99 4.89 0.20
C ALA A 84 -17.56 6.37 0.25
N ASP A 85 -18.55 7.26 0.39
CA ASP A 85 -18.31 8.66 0.70
C ASP A 85 -18.11 8.83 2.22
N LEU A 86 -16.85 8.69 2.64
CA LEU A 86 -16.46 8.80 4.05
C LEU A 86 -16.80 10.19 4.63
N SER A 87 -16.75 11.24 3.80
CA SER A 87 -17.07 12.60 4.22
C SER A 87 -18.57 12.73 4.52
N ARG A 88 -19.40 12.23 3.59
CA ARG A 88 -20.86 12.18 3.80
C ARG A 88 -21.23 11.34 5.01
N ASN A 89 -20.60 10.18 5.21
CA ASN A 89 -20.86 9.35 6.39
C ASN A 89 -20.48 10.07 7.69
N ALA A 90 -19.37 10.83 7.69
CA ALA A 90 -18.96 11.61 8.85
C ALA A 90 -19.98 12.69 9.21
N THR A 91 -20.50 13.44 8.23
CA THR A 91 -21.50 14.49 8.47
C THR A 91 -22.89 13.93 8.75
N GLN A 92 -23.26 12.79 8.15
CA GLN A 92 -24.54 12.12 8.41
C GLN A 92 -24.71 11.74 9.90
N ARG A 93 -23.60 11.47 10.61
CA ARG A 93 -23.65 11.21 12.06
C ARG A 93 -24.22 12.39 12.87
N CYS A 94 -24.18 13.60 12.34
CA CYS A 94 -24.76 14.78 12.99
C CYS A 94 -26.29 14.82 12.93
N GLU A 95 -26.95 14.01 12.09
CA GLU A 95 -28.43 13.95 12.01
C GLU A 95 -29.06 13.49 13.34
N ALA A 96 -28.32 12.73 14.14
CA ALA A 96 -28.73 12.27 15.47
C ALA A 96 -28.75 13.38 16.53
N GLN A 97 -28.20 14.57 16.24
CA GLN A 97 -28.22 15.70 17.17
C GLN A 97 -29.56 16.44 17.13
N PRO A 98 -29.96 17.09 18.24
CA PRO A 98 -31.06 18.04 18.24
C PRO A 98 -30.89 19.10 17.13
N PRO A 99 -31.97 19.60 16.51
CA PRO A 99 -31.87 20.53 15.38
C PRO A 99 -30.96 21.74 15.64
N ALA A 100 -30.97 22.28 16.86
CA ALA A 100 -30.15 23.42 17.26
C ALA A 100 -28.64 23.14 17.29
N ASP A 101 -28.23 21.87 17.43
CA ASP A 101 -26.82 21.48 17.59
C ASP A 101 -26.20 20.89 16.32
N ARG A 102 -27.01 20.70 15.26
CA ARG A 102 -26.57 20.02 14.02
C ARG A 102 -25.46 20.79 13.32
N ASP A 103 -25.63 22.10 13.15
CA ASP A 103 -24.64 22.93 12.46
C ASP A 103 -23.31 22.96 13.22
N ALA A 104 -23.37 23.09 14.54
CA ALA A 104 -22.19 23.01 15.40
C ALA A 104 -21.50 21.64 15.33
N CYS A 105 -22.27 20.54 15.27
CA CYS A 105 -21.73 19.21 15.05
C CYS A 105 -20.98 19.10 13.71
N VAL A 106 -21.60 19.55 12.61
CA VAL A 106 -20.98 19.51 11.28
C VAL A 106 -19.70 20.32 11.26
N GLN A 107 -19.69 21.52 11.85
CA GLN A 107 -18.50 22.35 11.97
C GLN A 107 -17.35 21.61 12.67
N ARG A 108 -17.62 20.93 13.80
CA ARG A 108 -16.60 20.13 14.51
C ARG A 108 -16.10 18.94 13.68
N ILE A 109 -16.99 18.25 12.97
CA ILE A 109 -16.63 17.11 12.11
C ILE A 109 -15.73 17.55 10.95
N LEU A 110 -16.01 18.71 10.35
CA LEU A 110 -15.21 19.29 9.27
C LEU A 110 -13.91 19.97 9.77
N GLY A 111 -13.66 19.92 11.08
CA GLY A 111 -12.42 20.42 11.68
C GLY A 111 -12.45 21.89 12.10
N GLY A 112 -13.62 22.55 12.06
CA GLY A 112 -13.81 23.91 12.56
C GLY A 112 -13.78 24.01 14.08
N GLY A 113 -13.62 25.24 14.57
CA GLY A 113 -13.54 25.56 16.00
C GLY A 113 -12.14 25.47 16.59
N ALA A 114 -12.03 25.79 17.88
CA ALA A 114 -10.80 25.60 18.64
C ALA A 114 -10.60 24.10 18.94
N ALA A 115 -9.35 23.64 18.90
CA ALA A 115 -9.00 22.26 19.21
C ALA A 115 -7.96 22.21 20.33
N GLU A 116 -8.20 21.35 21.31
CA GLU A 116 -7.35 21.18 22.49
C GLU A 116 -7.04 19.70 22.72
N GLY A 117 -5.84 19.42 23.23
CA GLY A 117 -5.33 18.06 23.46
C GLY A 117 -4.47 17.53 22.31
N SER A 118 -4.25 16.21 22.32
CA SER A 118 -3.46 15.52 21.30
C SER A 118 -3.85 14.05 21.22
N VAL A 119 -3.63 13.43 20.06
CA VAL A 119 -3.87 11.99 19.87
C VAL A 119 -2.97 11.18 20.81
N GLN A 120 -1.70 11.57 20.95
CA GLN A 120 -0.77 10.91 21.88
C GLN A 120 -1.21 11.06 23.35
N GLY A 121 -1.81 12.19 23.71
CA GLY A 121 -2.34 12.47 25.05
C GLY A 121 -3.72 11.86 25.33
N GLY A 122 -4.28 11.06 24.42
CA GLY A 122 -5.52 10.33 24.63
C GLY A 122 -6.79 10.99 24.08
N GLY A 123 -6.70 12.15 23.45
CA GLY A 123 -7.86 12.77 22.82
C GLY A 123 -7.64 14.18 22.29
N LEU A 124 -8.45 14.55 21.30
CA LEU A 124 -8.57 15.91 20.77
C LEU A 124 -10.03 16.36 20.94
N ILE A 125 -10.24 17.44 21.68
CA ILE A 125 -11.57 18.04 21.88
C ILE A 125 -11.70 19.23 20.95
N ARG A 126 -12.82 19.31 20.22
CA ARG A 126 -13.16 20.45 19.38
C ARG A 126 -14.35 21.20 19.97
N SER A 127 -14.21 22.52 20.02
CA SER A 127 -15.21 23.42 20.60
C SER A 127 -15.59 24.47 19.58
N THR A 128 -16.90 24.70 19.44
CA THR A 128 -17.48 25.69 18.53
C THR A 128 -18.49 26.51 19.32
N GLU A 129 -18.29 27.83 19.40
CA GLU A 129 -19.28 28.74 19.97
C GLU A 129 -20.25 29.14 18.86
N SER A 130 -21.54 28.86 19.07
CA SER A 130 -22.59 29.36 18.18
C SER A 130 -23.03 30.71 18.73
N SER A 131 -22.72 31.81 18.03
CA SER A 131 -23.39 33.08 18.29
C SER A 131 -24.87 32.90 17.98
N LYS A 132 -25.70 32.97 19.01
CA LYS A 132 -27.15 32.98 18.89
C LYS A 132 -27.65 34.40 18.62
#